data_AF-A0A3D8PNI6-F1
#
_entry.id   AF-A0A3D8PNI6-F1
#
_cell.length_a   1.000
_cell.length_b   1.000
_cell.length_c   1.000
_cell.angle_alpha   90.00
_cell.angle_beta   90.00
_cell.angle_gamma   90.00
#
_symmetry.space_group_name_H-M   'P 1'
#
loop_
_entity.id
_entity.type
_entity.pdbx_description
1 polymer ?
#
loop_
_entity_poly.entity_id
_entity_poly.type
_entity_poly.pdbx_seq_one_letter_code
_entity_poly.pdbx_strand_id
1 'polypeptide(L)' 'MHKYRDGIIHRERRERALQQVFILTPTKDEQAELMRYFDEDFYKKYRMGAVQLVPGEYLDGLKEKVRECIELLNNK' A
#
# COMPACT_ATOMS: atom_id res chain seq x y z
N MET A 1 -6.19 -7.31 14.14
CA MET A 1 -6.33 -6.54 12.90
C MET A 1 -6.29 -7.46 11.68
N HIS A 2 -7.46 -7.90 11.18
CA HIS A 2 -7.61 -8.68 9.93
C HIS A 2 -7.90 -7.78 8.71
N LYS A 3 -8.16 -6.48 8.91
CA LYS A 3 -8.72 -5.55 7.92
C LYS A 3 -7.88 -5.34 6.64
N TYR A 4 -6.58 -5.65 6.68
CA TYR A 4 -5.66 -5.42 5.57
C TYR A 4 -5.13 -6.70 4.91
N ARG A 5 -5.51 -7.86 5.42
CA ARG A 5 -5.07 -9.15 4.86
C ARG A 5 -5.94 -9.56 3.68
N ASP A 6 -7.25 -9.35 3.85
CA ASP A 6 -8.24 -9.91 2.95
C ASP A 6 -8.57 -9.00 1.76
N GLY A 7 -8.11 -7.74 1.77
CA GLY A 7 -8.53 -6.76 0.78
C GLY A 7 -9.73 -5.94 1.21
N ILE A 8 -10.12 -5.01 0.35
CA ILE A 8 -11.46 -4.42 0.39
C ILE A 8 -12.39 -5.41 -0.30
N ILE A 9 -13.36 -5.94 0.45
CA ILE A 9 -14.28 -6.98 -0.02
C ILE A 9 -15.62 -6.35 -0.43
N HIS A 10 -16.14 -6.75 -1.59
CA HIS A 10 -17.48 -6.38 -2.03
C HIS A 10 -18.53 -7.07 -1.15
N ARG A 11 -19.35 -6.29 -0.44
CA ARG A 11 -20.28 -6.79 0.59
C ARG A 11 -21.18 -7.94 0.12
N GLU A 12 -21.71 -7.83 -1.09
CA GLU A 12 -22.70 -8.77 -1.62
C GLU A 12 -22.08 -9.99 -2.28
N ARG A 13 -20.96 -9.81 -2.98
CA ARG A 13 -20.31 -10.84 -3.80
C ARG A 13 -19.21 -11.60 -3.05
N ARG A 14 -18.78 -11.06 -1.90
CA ARG A 14 -17.69 -11.58 -1.07
C ARG A 14 -16.36 -11.75 -1.80
N GLU A 15 -16.22 -11.10 -2.96
CA GLU A 15 -14.99 -11.04 -3.75
C GLU A 15 -14.20 -9.76 -3.46
N ARG A 16 -12.94 -9.69 -3.87
CA ARG A 16 -12.16 -8.45 -3.76
C ARG A 16 -12.75 -7.38 -4.67
N ALA A 17 -13.06 -6.22 -4.10
CA ALA A 17 -13.59 -5.07 -4.83
C ALA A 17 -12.52 -4.36 -5.67
N LEU A 18 -11.24 -4.52 -5.31
CA LEU A 18 -10.10 -3.88 -5.96
C LEU A 18 -8.95 -4.88 -6.13
N GLN A 19 -8.11 -4.65 -7.15
CA GLN A 19 -6.93 -5.49 -7.40
C GLN A 19 -5.77 -5.19 -6.45
N GLN A 20 -5.58 -3.92 -6.07
CA GLN A 20 -4.51 -3.47 -5.18
C GLN A 20 -4.99 -2.30 -4.31
N VAL A 21 -4.43 -2.15 -3.11
CA VAL A 21 -4.70 -1.02 -2.22
C VAL A 21 -3.38 -0.45 -1.70
N PHE A 22 -3.20 0.85 -1.90
CA PHE A 22 -2.07 1.62 -1.38
C PHE A 22 -2.59 2.68 -0.42
N ILE A 23 -2.10 2.66 0.82
CA ILE A 23 -2.44 3.66 1.83
C ILE A 23 -1.28 4.65 1.94
N LEU A 24 -1.53 5.92 1.67
CA LEU A 24 -0.57 7.00 1.92
C LEU A 24 -0.83 7.52 3.33
N THR A 25 0.16 7.41 4.22
CA THR A 25 -0.01 7.89 5.60
C THR A 25 1.25 8.58 6.11
N PRO A 26 1.11 9.75 6.76
CA PRO A 26 2.20 10.32 7.52
C PRO A 26 2.52 9.43 8.72
N THR A 27 3.80 9.25 9.00
CA THR A 27 4.27 8.43 10.13
C THR A 27 5.67 8.90 10.54
N LYS A 28 6.02 8.70 11.81
CA LYS A 28 7.40 8.89 12.31
C LYS A 28 8.19 7.62 12.01
N ASP A 29 9.47 7.72 11.67
CA ASP A 29 10.28 6.57 11.24
C ASP A 29 10.24 5.38 12.20
N GLU A 30 10.35 5.64 13.50
CA GLU A 30 10.30 4.61 14.54
C GLU A 30 9.01 3.77 14.54
N GLN A 31 7.91 4.32 14.02
CA GLN A 31 6.62 3.62 13.96
C GLN A 31 6.47 2.77 12.70
N ALA A 32 7.14 3.16 11.60
CA ALA A 32 6.99 2.50 10.32
C ALA A 32 7.72 1.15 10.28
N GLU A 33 8.94 1.07 10.85
CA GLU A 33 9.71 -0.18 10.90
C GLU A 33 9.00 -1.28 11.70
N LEU A 34 8.17 -0.90 12.67
CA LEU A 34 7.41 -1.84 13.51
C LEU A 34 6.12 -2.33 12.84
N MET A 35 5.74 -1.76 11.69
CA MET A 35 4.44 -1.98 11.06
C MET A 35 4.58 -2.77 9.76
N ARG A 36 4.17 -4.04 9.82
CA ARG A 36 4.27 -5.02 8.72
C ARG A 36 3.62 -4.61 7.39
N TYR A 37 2.79 -3.57 7.35
CA TYR A 37 2.14 -3.13 6.11
C TYR A 37 2.99 -2.13 5.31
N PHE A 38 4.10 -1.63 5.87
CA PHE A 38 5.13 -0.93 5.10
C PHE A 38 6.13 -1.88 4.43
N ASP A 39 6.13 -3.16 4.84
CA ASP A 39 6.98 -4.21 4.29
C ASP A 39 6.57 -4.59 2.85
N GLU A 40 7.57 -4.67 1.97
CA GLU A 40 7.39 -5.03 0.57
C GLU A 40 6.86 -6.47 0.41
N ASP A 41 7.27 -7.40 1.27
CA ASP A 41 6.79 -8.79 1.24
C ASP A 41 5.32 -8.89 1.61
N PHE A 42 4.86 -8.03 2.52
CA PHE A 42 3.45 -7.93 2.86
C PHE A 42 2.63 -7.43 1.66
N TYR A 43 3.14 -6.41 0.95
CA TYR A 43 2.54 -5.94 -0.29
C TYR A 43 2.47 -7.03 -1.36
N LYS A 44 3.58 -7.71 -1.66
CA LYS A 44 3.62 -8.77 -2.67
C LYS A 44 2.62 -9.89 -2.35
N LYS A 45 2.54 -10.28 -1.07
CA LYS A 45 1.68 -11.37 -0.61
C LYS A 45 0.19 -11.03 -0.61
N TYR A 46 -0.18 -9.86 -0.11
CA TYR A 46 -1.59 -9.50 0.12
C TYR A 46 -2.15 -8.50 -0.91
N ARG A 47 -1.31 -8.01 -1.83
CA ARG A 47 -1.60 -6.92 -2.77
C ARG A 47 -2.10 -5.67 -2.05
N MET A 48 -1.53 -5.42 -0.88
CA MET A 48 -1.94 -4.38 0.04
C MET A 48 -0.74 -3.88 0.84
N GLY A 49 -0.66 -2.57 1.04
CA GLY A 49 0.35 -2.00 1.91
C GLY A 49 0.11 -0.52 2.15
N ALA A 50 1.02 0.08 2.92
CA ALA A 50 1.11 1.52 3.05
C ALA A 50 2.43 2.04 2.52
N VAL A 51 2.40 3.29 2.12
CA VAL A 51 3.55 4.09 1.75
C VAL A 51 3.75 5.08 2.87
N GLN A 52 4.88 4.97 3.55
CA GLN A 52 5.28 5.90 4.59
C GLN A 52 5.55 7.26 3.95
N LEU A 53 4.99 8.30 4.57
CA LEU A 53 5.31 9.68 4.27
C LEU A 53 5.95 10.30 5.52
N VAL A 54 7.23 10.67 5.43
CA VAL A 54 7.91 11.41 6.49
C VAL A 54 7.78 12.90 6.19
N PRO A 55 7.13 13.69 7.05
CA PRO A 55 6.97 15.13 6.81
C PRO A 55 8.33 15.84 6.77
N GLY A 56 8.54 16.67 5.74
CA GLY A 56 9.76 17.47 5.59
C GLY A 56 10.88 16.78 4.82
N GLU A 57 10.73 15.52 4.45
CA GLU A 57 11.70 14.80 3.62
C GLU A 57 11.32 14.76 2.14
N TYR A 58 12.33 14.62 1.29
CA TYR A 58 12.12 14.44 -0.15
C TYR A 58 11.75 12.97 -0.43
N LEU A 59 10.50 12.76 -0.86
CA LEU A 59 9.89 11.44 -0.92
C LEU A 59 10.19 10.74 -2.27
N ASP A 60 11.45 10.40 -2.54
CA ASP A 60 11.81 9.68 -3.77
C ASP A 60 11.10 8.32 -3.86
N GLY A 61 10.95 7.62 -2.74
CA GLY A 61 10.17 6.37 -2.69
C GLY A 61 8.66 6.53 -2.97
N LEU A 62 8.08 7.72 -2.76
CA LEU A 62 6.71 8.01 -3.20
C LEU A 62 6.66 8.15 -4.72
N LYS A 63 7.63 8.85 -5.32
CA LYS A 63 7.66 9.03 -6.78
C LYS A 63 7.81 7.70 -7.50
N GLU A 64 8.66 6.81 -7.00
CA GLU A 64 8.81 5.46 -7.57
C GLU A 64 7.50 4.67 -7.50
N LYS A 65 6.82 4.67 -6.34
CA LYS A 65 5.54 3.98 -6.18
C LYS A 65 4.42 4.57 -7.05
N VAL A 66 4.38 5.90 -7.21
CA VAL A 66 3.44 6.55 -8.14
C VAL A 66 3.76 6.15 -9.59
N ARG A 67 5.03 6.09 -9.96
CA ARG A 67 5.46 5.66 -11.29
C ARG A 67 5.05 4.21 -11.56
N GLU A 68 5.31 3.28 -10.65
CA GLU A 68 4.87 1.87 -10.76
C GLU A 68 3.36 1.76 -10.96
N CYS A 69 2.57 2.55 -10.22
CA CYS A 69 1.12 2.59 -10.38
C CYS A 69 0.71 3.06 -11.79
N ILE A 70 1.36 4.10 -12.31
CA ILE A 70 1.09 4.61 -13.66
C ILE A 70 1.48 3.55 -14.72
N GLU A 71 2.62 2.89 -14.57
CA GLU A 71 3.05 1.82 -15.48
C GLU A 71 2.07 0.62 -15.46
N LEU A 72 1.56 0.23 -14.29
CA LEU A 72 0.52 -0.80 -14.15
C LEU A 72 -0.81 -0.42 -14.82
N LEU A 73 -1.14 0.88 -14.86
CA LEU A 73 -2.34 1.37 -15.54
C LEU A 73 -2.17 1.42 -17.06
N ASN A 74 -0.96 1.70 -17.54
CA ASN A 74 -0.65 1.80 -18.97
C ASN A 74 -0.39 0.44 -19.64
N ASN A 75 -0.01 -0.58 -18.88
CA ASN A 75 0.23 -1.93 -19.37
C ASN A 75 -1.03 -2.83 -19.37
N LYS A 76 -2.22 -2.23 -19.39
CA LYS A 76 -3.52 -2.91 -19.50
C LYS A 76 -4.19 -2.67 -20.84
#